data_AF-A0A3R7DGV4-F1
#
_entry.id   AF-A0A3R7DGV4-F1
#
_cell.length_a   1.000
_cell.length_b   1.000
_cell.length_c   1.000
_cell.angle_alpha   90.00
_cell.angle_beta   90.00
_cell.angle_gamma   90.00
#
_symmetry.space_group_name_H-M   'P 1'
#
loop_
_entity.id
_entity.type
_entity.pdbx_description
1 polymer ?
#
loop_
_entity_poly.entity_id
_entity_poly.type
_entity_poly.pdbx_seq_one_letter_code
_entity_poly.pdbx_strand_id
1 'polypeptide(L)'
;PIEGSNFYVDADAVVVAIGQRPNPMIPKTTPKIKVDERRGTIIVNPETLETSFKGVFAGGDIVTGAATVISAMGAGKKAARSIHKSLIK
;
A
#
# COMPACT_ATOMS: atom_id res chain seq x y z
N PRO A 1 6.37 18.66 23.86
CA PRO A 1 7.20 19.74 23.28
C PRO A 1 7.71 20.67 24.40
N ILE A 2 8.93 21.20 24.29
CA ILE A 2 9.49 22.14 25.27
C ILE A 2 9.13 23.56 24.80
N GLU A 3 8.49 24.34 25.67
CA GLU A 3 8.10 25.71 25.36
C GLU A 3 9.34 26.59 25.14
N GLY A 4 9.32 27.44 24.11
CA GLY A 4 10.44 28.33 23.75
C GLY A 4 11.60 27.66 22.98
N SER A 5 11.55 26.36 22.68
CA SER A 5 12.66 25.65 22.01
C SER A 5 12.64 25.72 20.47
N ASN A 6 11.91 26.66 19.87
CA ASN A 6 11.85 26.81 18.41
C ASN A 6 13.11 27.51 17.89
N PHE A 7 13.57 27.12 16.71
CA PHE A 7 14.76 27.70 16.08
C PHE A 7 14.59 27.78 14.56
N TYR A 8 15.42 28.59 13.92
CA TYR A 8 15.49 28.72 12.47
C TYR A 8 16.71 27.97 11.92
N VAL A 9 16.60 27.46 10.70
CA VAL A 9 17.71 26.85 9.95
C VAL A 9 17.72 27.49 8.57
N ASP A 10 18.83 28.14 8.20
CA ASP A 10 19.00 28.70 6.86
C ASP A 10 19.21 27.56 5.85
N ALA A 11 18.44 27.56 4.76
CA ALA A 11 18.52 26.57 3.70
C ALA A 11 18.10 27.15 2.35
N ASP A 12 18.89 26.87 1.30
CA ASP A 12 18.54 27.22 -0.08
C ASP A 12 17.55 26.23 -0.70
N ALA A 13 17.51 24.99 -0.18
CA ALA A 13 16.63 23.92 -0.66
C ALA A 13 16.23 22.97 0.48
N VAL A 14 15.01 22.43 0.40
CA VAL A 14 14.46 21.46 1.36
C VAL A 14 13.90 20.26 0.61
N VAL A 15 14.27 19.05 1.03
CA VAL A 15 13.76 17.78 0.49
C VAL A 15 13.02 17.03 1.60
N VAL A 16 11.72 16.82 1.40
CA VAL A 16 10.86 16.11 2.37
C VAL A 16 10.92 14.61 2.09
N ALA A 17 11.63 13.86 2.94
CA ALA A 17 11.82 12.41 2.82
C ALA A 17 11.23 11.62 4.02
N ILE A 18 10.10 12.08 4.58
CA ILE A 18 9.43 11.46 5.74
C ILE A 18 8.59 10.22 5.39
N GLY A 19 8.71 9.71 4.16
CA GLY A 19 7.93 8.59 3.63
C GLY A 19 6.71 9.02 2.82
N GLN A 20 5.89 8.03 2.45
CA GLN A 20 4.79 8.18 1.50
C GLN A 20 3.53 7.45 1.98
N ARG A 21 2.38 7.82 1.41
CA ARG A 21 1.08 7.17 1.67
C ARG A 21 0.49 6.63 0.36
N PRO A 22 -0.36 5.58 0.43
CA PRO A 22 -1.11 5.09 -0.71
C PRO A 22 -1.90 6.18 -1.44
N ASN A 23 -1.96 6.10 -2.77
CA ASN A 23 -2.74 7.02 -3.58
C ASN A 23 -4.25 6.80 -3.34
N PRO A 24 -5.02 7.82 -2.90
CA PRO A 24 -6.43 7.66 -2.57
C PRO A 24 -7.34 7.51 -3.78
N MET A 25 -6.85 7.64 -5.01
CA MET A 25 -7.69 7.55 -6.21
C MET A 25 -8.35 6.19 -6.37
N ILE A 26 -7.61 5.09 -6.23
CA ILE A 26 -8.17 3.73 -6.41
C ILE A 26 -9.30 3.43 -5.41
N PRO A 27 -9.15 3.69 -4.10
CA PRO A 27 -10.25 3.51 -3.15
C PRO A 27 -11.46 4.41 -3.45
N LYS A 28 -11.24 5.64 -3.96
CA LYS A 28 -12.31 6.57 -4.31
C LYS A 28 -13.08 6.15 -5.57
N THR A 29 -12.39 5.66 -6.60
CA THR A 29 -13.02 5.29 -7.87
C THR A 29 -13.53 3.85 -7.88
N THR A 30 -13.06 3.01 -6.95
CA THR A 30 -13.42 1.59 -6.88
C THR A 30 -13.90 1.21 -5.47
N PRO A 31 -15.12 1.62 -5.06
CA PRO A 31 -15.62 1.45 -3.69
C PRO A 31 -15.75 -0.01 -3.22
N LYS A 32 -15.74 -0.96 -4.16
CA LYS A 32 -15.75 -2.41 -3.87
C LYS A 32 -14.45 -2.90 -3.25
N ILE A 33 -13.36 -2.13 -3.33
CA ILE A 33 -12.07 -2.46 -2.71
C ILE A 33 -12.02 -1.83 -1.31
N LYS A 34 -11.98 -2.68 -0.28
CA LYS A 34 -11.82 -2.26 1.12
C LYS A 34 -10.36 -1.86 1.37
N VAL A 35 -10.20 -0.80 2.16
CA VAL A 35 -8.90 -0.29 2.59
C VAL A 35 -8.83 -0.18 4.11
N ASP A 36 -7.61 -0.22 4.65
CA ASP A 36 -7.34 0.14 6.03
C ASP A 36 -7.59 1.64 6.21
N GLU A 37 -8.51 2.01 7.09
CA GLU A 37 -8.93 3.41 7.28
C GLU A 37 -7.80 4.31 7.80
N ARG A 38 -6.82 3.73 8.51
CA ARG A 38 -5.71 4.49 9.11
C ARG A 38 -4.54 4.66 8.14
N ARG A 39 -4.23 3.63 7.36
CA ARG A 39 -3.05 3.55 6.49
C ARG A 39 -3.37 3.79 5.02
N GLY A 40 -4.62 3.61 4.60
CA GLY A 40 -5.05 3.68 3.20
C GLY A 40 -4.58 2.51 2.34
N THR A 41 -3.98 1.48 2.93
CA THR A 41 -3.52 0.27 2.23
C THR A 41 -4.70 -0.64 1.89
N ILE A 42 -4.58 -1.41 0.80
CA ILE A 42 -5.63 -2.33 0.36
C ILE A 42 -5.68 -3.55 1.28
N ILE A 43 -6.87 -3.90 1.74
CA ILE A 43 -7.11 -5.12 2.50
C ILE A 43 -7.28 -6.28 1.53
N VAL A 44 -6.51 -7.35 1.76
CA VAL A 44 -6.53 -8.57 0.94
C VAL A 44 -6.66 -9.80 1.80
N ASN A 45 -7.10 -10.90 1.19
CA ASN A 45 -6.95 -12.22 1.79
C ASN A 45 -5.45 -12.55 1.92
N PRO A 46 -4.95 -12.89 3.12
CA PRO A 46 -3.52 -13.08 3.34
C PRO A 46 -2.95 -14.30 2.62
N GLU A 47 -3.77 -15.28 2.22
CA GLU A 47 -3.36 -16.49 1.49
C GLU A 47 -3.45 -16.35 -0.03
N THR A 48 -4.46 -15.66 -0.54
CA THR A 48 -4.68 -15.54 -1.99
C THR A 48 -4.22 -14.20 -2.57
N LEU A 49 -4.13 -13.16 -1.74
CA LEU A 49 -3.96 -11.76 -2.12
C LEU A 49 -5.13 -11.18 -2.93
N GLU A 50 -6.28 -11.84 -2.92
CA GLU A 50 -7.52 -11.32 -3.50
C GLU A 50 -8.06 -10.18 -2.62
N THR A 51 -8.49 -9.09 -3.25
CA THR A 51 -9.15 -7.96 -2.57
C THR A 51 -10.60 -8.31 -2.24
N SER A 52 -11.34 -7.39 -1.62
CA SER A 52 -12.79 -7.54 -1.48
C SER A 52 -13.57 -7.42 -2.80
N PHE A 53 -12.93 -6.96 -3.89
CA PHE A 53 -13.52 -7.03 -5.22
C PHE A 53 -13.08 -8.34 -5.88
N LYS A 54 -14.04 -9.26 -6.02
CA LYS A 54 -13.84 -10.57 -6.66
C LYS A 54 -13.09 -10.46 -7.99
N GLY A 55 -12.05 -11.27 -8.15
CA GLY A 55 -11.19 -11.29 -9.34
C GLY A 55 -10.13 -10.19 -9.40
N VAL A 56 -10.08 -9.29 -8.42
CA VAL A 56 -9.05 -8.25 -8.30
C VAL A 56 -8.09 -8.62 -7.17
N PHE A 57 -6.79 -8.57 -7.45
CA PHE A 57 -5.71 -8.95 -6.53
C PHE A 57 -4.76 -7.77 -6.31
N ALA A 58 -4.12 -7.71 -5.15
CA ALA A 58 -3.16 -6.66 -4.81
C ALA A 58 -1.98 -7.21 -4.00
N GLY A 59 -0.78 -6.66 -4.20
CA GLY A 59 0.43 -7.08 -3.49
C GLY A 59 1.51 -6.00 -3.47
N GLY A 60 2.53 -6.19 -2.63
CA GLY A 60 3.58 -5.20 -2.40
C GLY A 60 3.15 -4.07 -1.47
N ASP A 61 3.82 -2.92 -1.58
CA ASP A 61 3.66 -1.79 -0.65
C ASP A 61 2.24 -1.25 -0.53
N ILE A 62 1.40 -1.44 -1.57
CA ILE A 62 0.00 -1.04 -1.52
C ILE A 62 -0.82 -1.85 -0.49
N VAL A 63 -0.33 -3.02 -0.09
CA VAL A 63 -0.92 -3.90 0.92
C VAL A 63 -0.19 -3.77 2.26
N THR A 64 1.15 -3.77 2.25
CA THR A 64 1.96 -3.82 3.48
C THR A 64 2.37 -2.46 4.02
N GLY A 65 2.26 -1.40 3.22
CA GLY A 65 3.03 -0.16 3.42
C GLY A 65 4.48 -0.32 2.94
N ALA A 66 5.26 0.75 3.05
CA ALA A 66 6.66 0.81 2.60
C ALA A 66 7.46 -0.41 3.11
N ALA A 67 7.88 -1.27 2.17
CA ALA A 67 8.58 -2.51 2.47
C ALA A 67 9.78 -2.69 1.52
N THR A 68 10.25 -3.93 1.38
CA THR A 68 11.39 -4.26 0.53
C THR A 68 10.95 -4.80 -0.83
N VAL A 69 11.80 -4.64 -1.84
CA VAL A 69 11.57 -5.16 -3.20
C VAL A 69 11.32 -6.67 -3.19
N ILE A 70 12.04 -7.43 -2.36
CA ILE A 70 11.86 -8.89 -2.27
C ILE A 70 10.48 -9.28 -1.73
N SER A 71 9.93 -8.53 -0.78
CA SER A 71 8.57 -8.75 -0.27
C SER A 71 7.53 -8.47 -1.34
N ALA A 72 7.69 -7.38 -2.11
CA ALA A 72 6.82 -7.08 -3.24
C ALA A 72 6.86 -8.16 -4.32
N MET A 73 8.04 -8.66 -4.66
CA MET A 73 8.21 -9.78 -5.61
C MET A 73 7.56 -11.08 -5.11
N GLY A 74 7.70 -11.38 -3.80
CA GLY A 74 7.03 -12.52 -3.17
C GLY A 74 5.51 -12.42 -3.25
N ALA A 75 4.96 -11.23 -2.96
CA ALA A 75 3.54 -10.95 -3.11
C ALA A 75 3.08 -11.10 -4.57
N GLY A 76 3.84 -10.60 -5.54
CA GLY A 76 3.56 -10.76 -6.96
C GLY A 76 3.46 -12.23 -7.39
N LYS A 77 4.43 -13.08 -6.99
CA LYS A 77 4.41 -14.52 -7.27
C LYS A 77 3.19 -15.22 -6.65
N LYS A 78 2.81 -14.82 -5.43
CA LYS A 78 1.65 -15.37 -4.73
C LYS A 78 0.33 -14.98 -5.41
N ALA A 79 0.17 -13.69 -5.75
CA ALA A 79 -1.00 -13.19 -6.47
C ALA A 79 -1.14 -13.87 -7.84
N ALA A 80 -0.04 -14.01 -8.60
CA ALA A 80 -0.05 -14.70 -9.89
C ALA A 80 -0.54 -16.15 -9.80
N ARG A 81 -0.10 -16.90 -8.79
CA ARG A 81 -0.58 -18.28 -8.53
C ARG A 81 -2.07 -18.31 -8.21
N SER A 82 -2.57 -17.35 -7.44
CA SER A 82 -3.99 -17.26 -7.08
C SER A 82 -4.85 -16.87 -8.28
N ILE A 83 -4.40 -15.91 -9.10
CA ILE A 83 -5.05 -15.52 -10.36
C ILE A 83 -5.14 -16.72 -11.29
N HIS A 84 -4.04 -17.46 -11.46
CA HIS A 84 -4.05 -18.64 -12.32
C HIS A 84 -5.08 -19.67 -11.83
N LYS A 85 -5.09 -19.98 -10.52
CA LYS A 85 -6.06 -20.89 -9.91
C LYS A 85 -7.52 -20.41 -10.03
N SER A 86 -7.77 -19.10 -10.03
CA SER A 86 -9.13 -18.56 -10.15
C SER A 86 -9.65 -18.57 -11.59
N LEU A 87 -8.78 -18.62 -12.60
CA LEU A 87 -9.14 -18.64 -14.02
C LEU A 87 -9.31 -20.05 -14.61
N ILE A 88 -8.66 -21.05 -14.03
CA ILE A 88 -8.72 -22.46 -14.50
C ILE A 88 -9.78 -23.29 -13.77
N LYS A 89 -10.55 -22.67 -12.88
CA LYS A 89 -11.74 -23.25 -12.26
C LYS A 89 -12.97 -22.87 -13.05
#